data_AF-A0A5C8A051-F1
#
_entry.id   AF-A0A5C8A051-F1
#
_cell.length_a   1.000
_cell.length_b   1.000
_cell.length_c   1.000
_cell.angle_alpha   90.00
_cell.angle_beta   90.00
_cell.angle_gamma   90.00
#
_symmetry.space_group_name_H-M   'P 1'
#
loop_
_entity.id
_entity.type
_entity.pdbx_description
1 polymer ?
#
loop_
_entity_poly.entity_id
_entity_poly.type
_entity_poly.pdbx_seq_one_letter_code
_entity_poly.pdbx_strand_id
1 'polypeptide(L)'
;TTPTTESVRRALAIQLIINREWGLAFNENPLQGAYIIDELTDLVEEAVLVEFERINERGGVLGAMETGYQRGKIQDESMLYEHRKHDGSLPIIGVNTFLGPDSQNIDRPIELARSTEDEKHSQLNRLRDFQRRHADQRAPQLASVQRAAMQGDNVFEALMEAVRYCSLGEISQVLFAAGGKYRRNM
;
A
#
# COMPACT_ATOMS: atom_id res chain seq x y z
N THR A 1 -1.63 15.26 4.02
CA THR A 1 -0.23 15.68 3.77
C THR A 1 0.68 14.50 4.02
N THR A 2 1.78 14.36 3.29
CA THR A 2 2.87 13.49 3.73
C THR A 2 3.37 14.03 5.10
N PRO A 3 3.75 13.17 6.07
CA PRO A 3 4.20 13.63 7.38
C PRO A 3 5.30 14.70 7.28
N THR A 4 5.13 15.82 7.98
CA THR A 4 6.18 16.85 8.11
C THR A 4 7.33 16.34 8.95
N THR A 5 8.51 16.98 8.89
CA THR A 5 9.67 16.61 9.72
C THR A 5 9.33 16.51 11.21
N GLU A 6 8.51 17.43 11.72
CA GLU A 6 8.05 17.41 13.12
C GLU A 6 7.14 16.20 13.39
N SER A 7 6.17 15.94 12.50
CA SER A 7 5.26 14.79 12.61
C SER A 7 6.02 13.46 12.57
N VAL A 8 7.02 13.34 11.67
CA VAL A 8 7.89 12.17 11.58
C VAL A 8 8.69 11.96 12.87
N ARG A 9 9.25 13.03 13.46
CA ARG A 9 9.98 12.93 14.73
C ARG A 9 9.08 12.43 15.86
N ARG A 10 7.84 12.92 15.95
CA ARG A 10 6.86 12.45 16.94
C ARG A 10 6.49 10.99 16.72
N ALA A 11 6.24 10.58 15.48
CA ALA A 11 5.93 9.19 15.15
C ALA A 11 7.11 8.24 15.46
N LEU A 12 8.35 8.66 15.15
CA LEU A 12 9.55 7.87 15.46
C LEU A 12 9.79 7.78 16.97
N ALA A 13 9.55 8.86 17.72
CA ALA A 13 9.70 8.89 19.16
C ALA A 13 8.82 7.84 19.87
N ILE A 14 7.65 7.50 19.33
CA ILE A 14 6.80 6.43 19.87
C ILE A 14 7.58 5.11 19.94
N GLN A 15 8.24 4.72 18.85
CA GLN A 15 9.04 3.48 18.82
C GLN A 15 10.26 3.59 19.73
N LEU A 16 10.93 4.75 19.79
CA LEU A 16 12.09 4.94 20.66
C LEU A 16 11.72 4.81 22.14
N ILE A 17 10.62 5.42 22.57
CA ILE A 17 10.15 5.35 23.96
C ILE A 17 9.78 3.90 24.30
N ILE A 18 9.00 3.22 23.45
CA ILE A 18 8.65 1.81 23.68
C ILE A 18 9.90 0.94 23.77
N ASN A 19 10.87 1.10 22.87
CA ASN A 19 12.02 0.21 22.80
C ASN A 19 13.14 0.53 23.80
N ARG A 20 13.22 1.76 24.30
CA ARG A 20 14.36 2.22 25.14
C ARG A 20 13.97 2.59 26.57
N GLU A 21 12.74 3.00 26.79
CA GLU A 21 12.30 3.53 28.09
C GLU A 21 11.21 2.65 28.73
N TRP A 22 10.38 1.99 27.93
CA TRP A 22 9.26 1.21 28.45
C TRP A 22 9.72 -0.13 29.05
N GLY A 23 9.60 -0.23 30.37
CA GLY A 23 10.11 -1.35 31.17
C GLY A 23 9.66 -2.75 30.71
N LEU A 24 8.39 -2.89 30.31
CA LEU A 24 7.85 -4.19 29.90
C LEU A 24 8.48 -4.70 28.60
N ALA A 25 8.94 -3.79 27.73
CA ALA A 25 9.55 -4.13 26.45
C ALA A 25 11.00 -4.67 26.57
N PHE A 26 11.60 -4.64 27.77
CA PHE A 26 12.87 -5.36 28.02
C PHE A 26 12.67 -6.87 28.10
N ASN A 27 11.44 -7.34 28.33
CA ASN A 27 11.04 -8.72 28.13
C ASN A 27 10.53 -8.86 26.69
N GLU A 28 11.04 -9.85 25.96
CA GLU A 28 10.69 -10.10 24.54
C GLU A 28 9.42 -10.96 24.36
N ASN A 29 8.96 -11.64 25.41
CA ASN A 29 7.75 -12.47 25.40
C ASN A 29 6.75 -12.12 26.53
N PRO A 30 6.44 -10.83 26.79
CA PRO A 30 5.71 -10.40 27.98
C PRO A 30 4.23 -10.84 28.00
N LEU A 31 3.69 -11.30 26.86
CA LEU A 31 2.31 -11.74 26.71
C LEU A 31 2.13 -13.25 26.88
N GLN A 32 3.21 -14.04 26.86
CA GLN A 32 3.10 -15.50 26.95
C GLN A 32 2.55 -15.92 28.32
N GLY A 33 1.56 -16.81 28.30
CA GLY A 33 0.87 -17.33 29.49
C GLY A 33 -0.26 -16.44 30.00
N ALA A 34 -0.59 -15.35 29.32
CA ALA A 34 -1.79 -14.57 29.61
C ALA A 34 -3.02 -15.30 29.04
N TYR A 35 -3.92 -15.77 29.90
CA TYR A 35 -5.11 -16.53 29.49
C TYR A 35 -5.93 -15.86 28.37
N ILE A 36 -6.11 -14.53 28.44
CA ILE A 36 -6.83 -13.78 27.41
C ILE A 36 -6.09 -13.77 26.06
N ILE A 37 -4.76 -13.76 26.07
CA ILE A 37 -3.97 -13.78 24.83
C ILE A 37 -4.02 -15.17 24.22
N ASP A 38 -3.88 -16.22 25.03
CA ASP A 38 -3.96 -17.60 24.55
C ASP A 38 -5.35 -17.87 23.94
N GLU A 39 -6.44 -17.52 24.63
CA GLU A 39 -7.81 -17.70 24.12
C GLU A 39 -8.07 -16.88 22.85
N LEU A 40 -7.65 -15.60 22.80
CA LEU A 40 -7.78 -14.80 21.59
C LEU A 40 -6.94 -15.33 20.43
N THR A 41 -5.80 -15.95 20.72
CA THR A 41 -4.95 -16.57 19.69
C THR A 41 -5.68 -17.73 19.04
N ASP A 42 -6.23 -18.65 19.83
CA ASP A 42 -7.00 -19.80 19.33
C ASP A 42 -8.23 -19.36 18.52
N LEU A 43 -8.98 -18.38 19.03
CA LEU A 43 -10.19 -17.87 18.36
C LEU A 43 -9.87 -17.21 17.01
N VAL A 44 -8.78 -16.44 16.93
CA VAL A 44 -8.39 -15.77 15.69
C VAL A 44 -7.79 -16.77 14.70
N GLU A 45 -7.01 -17.73 15.16
CA GLU A 45 -6.47 -18.80 14.31
C GLU A 45 -7.59 -19.58 13.62
N GLU A 46 -8.56 -20.07 14.39
CA GLU A 46 -9.71 -20.81 13.85
C GLU A 46 -10.52 -19.93 12.87
N ALA A 47 -10.78 -18.66 13.23
CA ALA A 47 -11.50 -17.75 12.34
C ALA A 47 -10.80 -17.53 10.99
N VAL A 48 -9.45 -17.50 10.98
CA VAL A 48 -8.65 -17.39 9.76
C VAL A 48 -8.69 -18.69 8.95
N LEU A 49 -8.62 -19.85 9.60
CA LEU A 49 -8.69 -21.15 8.93
C LEU A 49 -10.06 -21.35 8.25
N VAL A 50 -11.15 -21.00 8.92
CA VAL A 50 -12.49 -21.00 8.33
C VAL A 50 -12.57 -20.06 7.11
N GLU A 51 -11.89 -18.92 7.14
CA GLU A 51 -11.85 -18.02 5.98
C GLU A 51 -11.03 -18.62 4.82
N PHE A 52 -9.97 -19.38 5.10
CA PHE A 52 -9.23 -20.11 4.08
C PHE A 52 -10.11 -21.15 3.37
N GLU A 53 -10.93 -21.89 4.12
CA GLU A 53 -11.88 -22.84 3.52
C GLU A 53 -12.86 -22.14 2.59
N ARG A 54 -13.43 -21.00 3.00
CA ARG A 54 -14.32 -20.19 2.15
C ARG A 54 -13.65 -19.74 0.85
N ILE A 55 -12.39 -19.33 0.92
CA ILE A 55 -11.63 -18.94 -0.27
C ILE A 55 -11.34 -20.17 -1.15
N ASN A 56 -10.99 -21.30 -0.53
CA ASN A 56 -10.68 -22.54 -1.25
C ASN A 56 -11.89 -23.08 -2.01
N GLU A 57 -13.09 -23.08 -1.42
CA GLU A 57 -14.36 -23.45 -2.06
C GLU A 57 -14.70 -22.59 -3.30
N ARG A 58 -14.13 -21.38 -3.39
CA ARG A 58 -14.30 -20.45 -4.51
C ARG A 58 -13.22 -20.61 -5.59
N GLY A 59 -12.49 -21.72 -5.61
CA GLY A 59 -11.39 -21.95 -6.54
C GLY A 59 -10.09 -21.27 -6.11
N GLY A 60 -9.88 -21.15 -4.80
CA GLY A 60 -8.74 -20.46 -4.23
C GLY A 60 -8.77 -18.94 -4.44
N VAL A 61 -7.64 -18.29 -4.19
CA VAL A 61 -7.54 -16.81 -4.22
C VAL A 61 -7.93 -16.24 -5.58
N LEU A 62 -7.46 -16.86 -6.68
CA LEU A 62 -7.74 -16.37 -8.04
C LEU A 62 -9.22 -16.49 -8.38
N GLY A 63 -9.86 -17.63 -8.10
CA GLY A 63 -11.30 -17.80 -8.33
C GLY A 63 -12.14 -16.86 -7.47
N ALA A 64 -11.77 -16.67 -6.21
CA ALA A 64 -12.41 -15.69 -5.33
C ALA A 64 -12.27 -14.24 -5.85
N MET A 65 -11.13 -13.90 -6.45
CA MET A 65 -10.89 -12.60 -7.08
C MET A 65 -11.73 -12.39 -8.35
N GLU A 66 -11.97 -13.45 -9.14
CA GLU A 66 -12.85 -13.39 -10.31
C GLU A 66 -14.30 -13.10 -9.92
N THR A 67 -14.79 -13.67 -8.81
CA THR A 67 -16.13 -13.39 -8.28
C THR A 67 -16.19 -12.12 -7.41
N GLY A 68 -15.07 -11.43 -7.22
CA GLY A 68 -14.99 -10.21 -6.40
C GLY A 68 -15.19 -10.43 -4.89
N TYR A 69 -15.00 -11.65 -4.38
CA TYR A 69 -15.32 -12.02 -3.00
C TYR A 69 -14.59 -11.15 -1.97
N GLN A 70 -13.26 -11.04 -2.06
CA GLN A 70 -12.48 -10.26 -1.10
C GLN A 70 -12.85 -8.78 -1.16
N ARG A 71 -13.07 -8.24 -2.36
CA ARG A 71 -13.46 -6.83 -2.53
C ARG A 71 -14.83 -6.57 -1.91
N GLY A 72 -15.82 -7.41 -2.20
CA GLY A 72 -17.16 -7.30 -1.64
C GLY A 72 -17.12 -7.34 -0.11
N LYS A 73 -16.42 -8.33 0.46
CA LYS A 73 -16.28 -8.45 1.92
C LYS A 73 -15.62 -7.23 2.57
N ILE A 74 -14.53 -6.71 2.00
CA ILE A 74 -13.88 -5.48 2.48
C ILE A 74 -14.84 -4.28 2.41
N GLN A 75 -15.62 -4.17 1.32
CA GLN A 75 -16.59 -3.10 1.17
C GLN A 75 -17.72 -3.20 2.20
N ASP A 76 -18.25 -4.40 2.45
CA ASP A 76 -19.29 -4.64 3.44
C ASP A 76 -18.81 -4.31 4.85
N GLU A 77 -17.61 -4.76 5.22
CA GLU A 77 -16.98 -4.45 6.52
C GLU A 77 -16.69 -2.95 6.66
N SER A 78 -16.27 -2.28 5.58
CA SER A 78 -16.06 -0.83 5.55
C SER A 78 -17.37 -0.06 5.76
N MET A 79 -18.45 -0.47 5.07
CA MET A 79 -19.77 0.15 5.25
C MET A 79 -20.29 -0.06 6.67
N LEU A 80 -20.10 -1.24 7.24
CA LEU A 80 -20.49 -1.52 8.63
C LEU A 80 -19.71 -0.63 9.62
N TYR A 81 -18.39 -0.51 9.45
CA TYR A 81 -17.57 0.37 10.28
C TYR A 81 -18.01 1.84 10.16
N GLU A 82 -18.19 2.36 8.95
CA GLU A 82 -18.60 3.74 8.74
C GLU A 82 -20.02 4.00 9.28
N HIS A 83 -20.94 3.05 9.14
CA HIS A 83 -22.26 3.15 9.76
C HIS A 83 -22.16 3.27 11.27
N ARG A 84 -21.39 2.38 11.93
CA ARG A 84 -21.19 2.41 13.38
C ARG A 84 -20.48 3.67 13.89
N LYS A 85 -19.57 4.20 13.09
CA LYS A 85 -18.90 5.47 13.34
C LYS A 85 -19.88 6.64 13.24
N HIS A 86 -20.78 6.64 12.26
CA HIS A 86 -21.76 7.72 12.07
C HIS A 86 -22.92 7.66 13.06
N ASP A 87 -23.42 6.48 13.39
CA ASP A 87 -24.52 6.29 14.34
C ASP A 87 -24.08 6.39 15.81
N GLY A 88 -22.77 6.33 16.07
CA GLY A 88 -22.17 6.47 17.40
C GLY A 88 -22.06 5.17 18.20
N SER A 89 -22.51 4.03 17.67
CA SER A 89 -22.36 2.72 18.30
C SER A 89 -20.89 2.27 18.40
N LEU A 90 -20.03 2.79 17.53
CA LEU A 90 -18.57 2.74 17.69
C LEU A 90 -18.07 4.10 18.18
N PRO A 91 -17.72 4.25 19.47
CA PRO A 91 -17.29 5.54 20.01
C PRO A 91 -15.90 5.92 19.49
N ILE A 92 -15.80 7.11 18.88
CA ILE A 92 -14.55 7.71 18.41
C ILE A 92 -14.39 9.09 19.06
N ILE A 93 -13.44 9.17 20.00
CA ILE A 93 -13.13 10.37 20.77
C ILE A 93 -12.71 11.52 19.84
N GLY A 94 -13.38 12.66 19.97
CA GLY A 94 -13.12 13.86 19.16
C GLY A 94 -13.76 13.82 17.76
N VAL A 95 -14.53 12.78 17.43
CA VAL A 95 -15.22 12.66 16.13
C VAL A 95 -16.74 12.56 16.31
N ASN A 96 -17.23 11.55 17.03
CA ASN A 96 -18.66 11.36 17.28
C ASN A 96 -19.05 11.46 18.76
N THR A 97 -18.07 11.46 19.66
CA THR A 97 -18.26 11.64 21.11
C THR A 97 -17.09 12.43 21.70
N PHE A 98 -17.28 13.01 22.88
CA PHE A 98 -16.29 13.85 23.57
C PHE A 98 -15.74 14.97 22.68
N LEU A 99 -16.65 15.75 22.10
CA LEU A 99 -16.31 16.86 21.20
C LEU A 99 -15.83 18.08 22.00
N GLY A 100 -14.72 18.68 21.56
CA GLY A 100 -14.24 19.93 22.12
C GLY A 100 -15.15 21.13 21.80
N PRO A 101 -15.13 22.21 22.60
CA PRO A 101 -15.93 23.41 22.37
C PRO A 101 -15.72 24.03 20.97
N ASP A 102 -14.51 23.94 20.44
CA ASP A 102 -14.11 24.46 19.12
C ASP A 102 -14.01 23.38 18.03
N SER A 103 -14.66 22.22 18.21
CA SER A 103 -14.53 21.04 17.32
C SER A 103 -14.90 21.29 15.85
N GLN A 104 -15.59 22.39 15.53
CA GLN A 104 -15.94 22.77 14.16
C GLN A 104 -14.89 23.68 13.48
N ASN A 105 -13.91 24.22 14.23
CA ASN A 105 -12.91 25.16 13.72
C ASN A 105 -11.53 24.49 13.62
N ILE A 106 -11.30 23.69 12.57
CA ILE A 106 -9.95 23.30 12.17
C ILE A 106 -9.32 24.45 11.36
N ASP A 107 -9.24 25.63 11.96
CA ASP A 107 -8.74 26.86 11.31
C ASP A 107 -7.22 27.00 11.37
N ARG A 108 -6.50 25.95 11.77
CA ARG A 108 -5.03 25.97 11.71
C ARG A 108 -4.60 25.56 10.31
N PRO A 109 -3.96 26.43 9.52
CA PRO A 109 -3.39 26.05 8.23
C PRO A 109 -2.33 24.97 8.50
N ILE A 110 -2.67 23.72 8.16
CA ILE A 110 -1.72 22.62 8.19
C ILE A 110 -0.84 22.78 6.96
N GLU A 111 0.47 22.88 7.15
CA GLU A 111 1.42 22.89 6.05
C GLU A 111 1.28 21.62 5.23
N LEU A 112 0.92 21.78 3.96
CA LEU A 112 0.75 20.67 3.04
C LEU A 112 2.06 20.43 2.31
N ALA A 113 2.66 19.27 2.52
CA ALA A 113 3.76 18.80 1.69
C ALA A 113 3.26 18.59 0.25
N ARG A 114 3.72 19.42 -0.68
CA ARG A 114 3.43 19.35 -2.12
C ARG A 114 4.72 19.55 -2.91
N SER A 115 4.83 18.90 -4.07
CA SER A 115 5.97 19.11 -4.98
C SER A 115 5.97 20.53 -5.54
N THR A 116 7.14 21.14 -5.69
CA THR A 116 7.31 22.45 -6.31
C THR A 116 7.24 22.37 -7.84
N GLU A 117 7.03 23.50 -8.52
CA GLU A 117 7.09 23.53 -9.99
C GLU A 117 8.51 23.24 -10.51
N ASP A 118 9.54 23.72 -9.82
CA ASP A 118 10.93 23.45 -10.18
C ASP A 118 11.29 21.96 -10.11
N GLU A 119 10.76 21.23 -9.12
CA GLU A 119 10.91 19.78 -9.03
C GLU A 119 10.27 19.06 -10.23
N LYS A 120 9.07 19.50 -10.65
CA LYS A 120 8.39 18.96 -11.84
C LYS A 120 9.20 19.23 -13.10
N HIS A 121 9.67 20.47 -13.30
CA HIS A 121 10.51 20.84 -14.43
C HIS A 121 11.84 20.08 -14.42
N SER A 122 12.46 19.90 -13.26
CA SER A 122 13.67 19.10 -13.08
C SER A 122 13.45 17.65 -13.53
N GLN A 123 12.36 17.01 -13.12
CA GLN A 123 12.02 15.65 -13.54
C GLN A 123 11.82 15.53 -15.06
N LEU A 124 11.13 16.50 -15.68
CA LEU A 124 10.94 16.53 -17.14
C LEU A 124 12.28 16.66 -17.88
N ASN A 125 13.16 17.53 -17.39
CA ASN A 125 14.48 17.76 -17.98
C ASN A 125 15.37 16.52 -17.84
N ARG A 126 15.42 15.91 -16.65
CA ARG A 126 16.16 14.67 -16.40
C ARG A 126 15.68 13.51 -17.28
N LEU A 127 14.36 13.39 -17.47
CA LEU A 127 13.78 12.37 -18.33
C LEU A 127 14.20 12.56 -19.79
N ARG A 128 14.04 13.78 -20.33
CA ARG A 128 14.43 14.10 -21.72
C ARG A 128 15.93 13.90 -21.95
N ASP A 129 16.74 14.27 -20.96
CA ASP A 129 18.18 14.09 -21.01
C ASP A 129 18.57 12.60 -21.02
N PHE A 130 18.01 11.81 -20.09
CA PHE A 130 18.19 10.36 -20.02
C PHE A 130 17.81 9.69 -21.35
N GLN A 131 16.65 10.07 -21.90
CA GLN A 131 16.21 9.60 -23.21
C GLN A 131 17.24 9.93 -24.30
N ARG A 132 17.65 11.20 -24.44
CA ARG A 132 18.64 11.59 -25.46
C ARG A 132 19.96 10.84 -25.33
N ARG A 133 20.47 10.66 -24.11
CA ARG A 133 21.74 9.94 -23.84
C ARG A 133 21.71 8.47 -24.26
N HIS A 134 20.55 7.84 -24.21
CA HIS A 134 20.38 6.41 -24.46
C HIS A 134 19.57 6.11 -25.72
N ALA A 135 19.49 7.05 -26.66
CA ALA A 135 18.66 6.93 -27.86
C ALA A 135 18.98 5.68 -28.68
N ASP A 136 20.27 5.37 -28.87
CA ASP A 136 20.72 4.26 -29.72
C ASP A 136 20.45 2.89 -29.09
N GLN A 137 20.52 2.79 -27.76
CA GLN A 137 20.30 1.53 -27.04
C GLN A 137 18.82 1.28 -26.71
N ARG A 138 17.96 2.30 -26.81
CA ARG A 138 16.58 2.20 -26.33
C ARG A 138 15.76 1.18 -27.11
N ALA A 139 15.73 1.31 -28.43
CA ALA A 139 14.95 0.44 -29.30
C ALA A 139 15.30 -1.06 -29.14
N PRO A 140 16.59 -1.47 -29.16
CA PRO A 140 16.93 -2.89 -29.00
C PRO A 140 16.58 -3.41 -27.59
N GLN A 141 16.71 -2.60 -26.55
CA GLN A 141 16.39 -3.03 -25.18
C GLN A 141 14.88 -3.18 -24.96
N LEU A 142 14.07 -2.26 -25.46
CA LEU A 142 12.60 -2.40 -25.43
C LEU A 142 12.13 -3.62 -26.22
N ALA A 143 12.75 -3.90 -27.38
CA ALA A 143 12.44 -5.09 -28.17
C ALA A 143 12.81 -6.38 -27.43
N SER A 144 13.89 -6.38 -26.66
CA SER A 144 14.28 -7.51 -25.81
C SER A 144 13.22 -7.81 -24.74
N VAL A 145 12.75 -6.77 -24.03
CA VAL A 145 11.68 -6.91 -23.03
C VAL A 145 10.38 -7.41 -23.66
N GLN A 146 10.00 -6.86 -24.82
CA GLN A 146 8.80 -7.31 -25.55
C GLN A 146 8.89 -8.77 -25.94
N ARG A 147 10.05 -9.19 -26.47
CA ARG A 147 10.30 -10.57 -26.89
C ARG A 147 10.18 -11.52 -25.70
N ALA A 148 10.85 -11.21 -24.60
CA ALA A 148 10.79 -12.04 -23.39
C ALA A 148 9.35 -12.22 -22.90
N ALA A 149 8.56 -11.12 -22.89
CA ALA A 149 7.16 -11.17 -22.49
C ALA A 149 6.29 -12.01 -23.44
N MET A 150 6.55 -11.97 -24.75
CA MET A 150 5.78 -12.73 -25.74
C MET A 150 6.18 -14.20 -25.82
N GLN A 151 7.46 -14.53 -25.55
CA GLN A 151 7.99 -15.89 -25.65
C GLN A 151 7.85 -16.68 -24.34
N GLY A 152 7.44 -16.02 -23.26
CA GLY A 152 7.33 -16.64 -21.93
C GLY A 152 8.69 -16.80 -21.24
N ASP A 153 9.70 -16.04 -21.67
CA ASP A 153 11.02 -16.02 -21.03
C ASP A 153 10.98 -15.19 -19.73
N ASN A 154 12.10 -15.21 -18.99
CA ASN A 154 12.25 -14.39 -17.80
C ASN A 154 12.31 -12.89 -18.14
N VAL A 155 11.16 -12.21 -18.06
CA VAL A 155 11.04 -10.76 -18.30
C VAL A 155 11.92 -9.95 -17.35
N PHE A 156 12.11 -10.38 -16.11
CA PHE A 156 12.90 -9.64 -15.12
C PHE A 156 14.38 -9.57 -15.50
N GLU A 157 14.92 -10.62 -16.12
CA GLU A 157 16.29 -10.61 -16.65
C GLU A 157 16.47 -9.54 -17.74
N ALA A 158 15.54 -9.45 -18.68
CA ALA A 158 15.54 -8.40 -19.69
C ALA A 158 15.37 -6.99 -19.07
N LEU A 159 14.59 -6.87 -17.99
CA LEU A 159 14.40 -5.60 -17.28
C LEU A 159 15.69 -5.09 -16.63
N MET A 160 16.52 -5.98 -16.06
CA MET A 160 17.79 -5.61 -15.42
C MET A 160 18.73 -4.85 -16.37
N GLU A 161 18.66 -5.16 -17.66
CA GLU A 161 19.40 -4.43 -18.70
C GLU A 161 18.61 -3.22 -19.22
N ALA A 162 17.31 -3.37 -19.48
CA ALA A 162 16.49 -2.32 -20.07
C ALA A 162 16.43 -1.04 -19.21
N VAL A 163 16.38 -1.15 -17.87
CA VAL A 163 16.29 0.01 -16.97
C VAL A 163 17.50 0.94 -17.03
N ARG A 164 18.63 0.47 -17.57
CA ARG A 164 19.84 1.29 -17.78
C ARG A 164 19.68 2.29 -18.94
N TYR A 165 18.76 2.00 -19.87
CA TYR A 165 18.62 2.74 -21.14
C TYR A 165 17.19 3.22 -21.42
N CYS A 166 16.20 2.67 -20.72
CA CYS A 166 14.78 2.90 -20.94
C CYS A 166 14.12 3.42 -19.67
N SER A 167 13.23 4.40 -19.82
CA SER A 167 12.46 4.94 -18.70
C SER A 167 11.31 4.01 -18.30
N LEU A 168 10.78 4.20 -17.09
CA LEU A 168 9.63 3.45 -16.57
C LEU A 168 8.42 3.48 -17.52
N GLY A 169 8.10 4.64 -18.09
CA GLY A 169 6.96 4.79 -19.00
C GLY A 169 7.13 4.02 -20.30
N GLU A 170 8.34 4.01 -20.87
CA GLU A 170 8.65 3.28 -22.10
C GLU A 170 8.55 1.77 -21.91
N ILE A 171 9.11 1.27 -20.82
CA ILE A 171 9.01 -0.15 -20.44
C ILE A 171 7.55 -0.54 -20.22
N SER A 172 6.80 0.26 -19.45
CA SER A 172 5.39 -0.01 -19.15
C SER A 172 4.54 -0.08 -20.42
N GLN A 173 4.78 0.82 -21.38
CA GLN A 173 4.03 0.84 -22.64
C GLN A 173 4.29 -0.40 -23.49
N VAL A 174 5.53 -0.91 -23.52
CA VAL A 174 5.88 -2.16 -24.20
C VAL A 174 5.21 -3.36 -23.54
N LEU A 175 5.23 -3.43 -22.20
CA LEU A 175 4.55 -4.48 -21.47
C LEU A 175 3.03 -4.42 -21.64
N PHE A 176 2.43 -3.23 -21.73
CA PHE A 176 1.00 -3.10 -22.06
C PHE A 176 0.66 -3.59 -23.46
N ALA A 177 1.55 -3.40 -24.43
CA ALA A 177 1.36 -3.91 -25.78
C ALA A 177 1.48 -5.45 -25.85
N ALA A 178 2.34 -6.05 -25.03
CA ALA A 178 2.56 -7.49 -24.99
C ALA A 178 1.54 -8.24 -24.11
N GLY A 179 1.24 -7.73 -22.91
CA GLY A 179 0.44 -8.41 -21.88
C GLY A 179 -0.92 -7.77 -21.57
N GLY A 180 -1.26 -6.68 -22.26
CA GLY A 180 -2.51 -5.94 -22.02
C GLY A 180 -2.44 -5.02 -20.80
N LYS A 181 -3.57 -4.37 -20.49
CA LYS A 181 -3.72 -3.47 -19.34
C LYS A 181 -4.66 -4.11 -18.33
N TYR A 182 -4.42 -3.86 -17.04
CA TYR A 182 -5.35 -4.26 -15.98
C TYR A 182 -6.75 -3.72 -16.29
N ARG A 183 -7.72 -4.63 -16.35
CA ARG A 183 -9.14 -4.29 -16.44
C ARG A 183 -9.68 -4.21 -15.02
N ARG A 184 -10.28 -3.07 -14.66
CA ARG A 184 -10.99 -2.95 -13.39
C ARG A 184 -12.17 -3.91 -13.41
N ASN A 185 -12.12 -4.94 -12.57
CA ASN A 185 -13.32 -5.68 -12.22
C ASN A 185 -14.26 -4.69 -11.51
N MET A 186 -15.59 -4.79 -11.67
CA MET A 186 -16.52 -4.10 -10.76
C MET A 186 -16.63 -4.93 -9.49
#